data_AF-A0A914Q166-F1
#
_entry.id   AF-A0A914Q166-F1
#
_cell.length_a   1.000
_cell.length_b   1.000
_cell.length_c   1.000
_cell.angle_alpha   90.00
_cell.angle_beta   90.00
_cell.angle_gamma   90.00
#
_symmetry.space_group_name_H-M   'P 1'
#
loop_
_entity.id
_entity.type
_entity.pdbx_description
1 polymer ?
#
loop_
_entity_poly.entity_id
_entity_poly.type
_entity_poly.pdbx_seq_one_letter_code
_entity_poly.pdbx_strand_id
1 'polypeptide(L)'
;MDQNHLYENLRNPNPKIPKLRKTDCDECEERKSAEHDHKKFLKFIWRLTMFIIQLTVVYGMLYYSSNDSNALKYREGLASLFNCDPNSQKLESPMPFLNIKKPADFWIWAQKDLADAILASHSHGKPTFNLKAYFNDKNSRSMGVGIVRQIRSLNLYKKCESKNFTYCIDLNALEDTTSAYSNGWENVINSSEAEYAYIYRRPKGLNGMHSHRTESD
;
A
#
# COMPACT_ATOMS: atom_id res chain seq x y z
N MET A 1 -31.67 -108.43 18.57
CA MET A 1 -31.83 -108.74 17.15
C MET A 1 -32.89 -107.81 16.60
N ASP A 2 -32.49 -106.78 15.86
CA ASP A 2 -33.00 -106.58 14.50
C ASP A 2 -32.12 -105.53 13.81
N GLN A 3 -31.21 -106.04 12.96
CA GLN A 3 -30.41 -105.28 12.02
C GLN A 3 -31.17 -105.30 10.70
N ASN A 4 -31.92 -104.26 10.39
CA ASN A 4 -32.37 -103.97 9.03
C ASN A 4 -32.65 -102.46 8.95
N HIS A 5 -32.30 -101.86 7.81
CA HIS A 5 -32.14 -100.41 7.56
C HIS A 5 -30.74 -99.83 7.78
N LEU A 6 -29.69 -100.66 7.72
CA LEU A 6 -28.51 -100.24 6.94
C LEU A 6 -28.84 -100.49 5.46
N TYR A 7 -28.41 -99.56 4.59
CA TYR A 7 -28.52 -99.56 3.12
C TYR A 7 -29.76 -98.91 2.50
N GLU A 8 -29.94 -97.60 2.73
CA GLU A 8 -30.67 -96.77 1.75
C GLU A 8 -30.18 -95.31 1.63
N ASN A 9 -28.91 -95.03 1.95
CA ASN A 9 -28.37 -93.66 1.92
C ASN A 9 -27.09 -93.49 1.09
N LEU A 10 -27.00 -94.13 -0.07
CA LEU A 10 -25.94 -93.86 -1.04
C LEU A 10 -26.46 -93.86 -2.49
N ARG A 11 -27.31 -92.90 -2.83
CA ARG A 11 -27.44 -92.45 -4.22
C ARG A 11 -27.99 -91.02 -4.33
N ASN A 12 -27.15 -90.02 -4.09
CA ASN A 12 -27.30 -88.73 -4.79
C ASN A 12 -25.95 -88.02 -4.93
N PRO A 13 -25.39 -87.89 -6.16
CA PRO A 13 -24.14 -87.19 -6.39
C PRO A 13 -24.45 -85.72 -6.70
N ASN A 14 -24.47 -84.87 -5.67
CA ASN A 14 -24.23 -83.43 -5.84
C ASN A 14 -24.07 -82.76 -4.46
N PRO A 15 -22.85 -82.41 -4.02
CA PRO A 15 -22.73 -81.48 -2.91
C PRO A 15 -23.28 -80.14 -3.38
N LYS A 16 -24.41 -79.71 -2.82
CA LYS A 16 -24.87 -78.32 -2.96
C LYS A 16 -23.78 -77.42 -2.40
N ILE A 17 -22.99 -76.84 -3.29
CA ILE A 17 -22.09 -75.73 -2.97
C ILE A 17 -22.99 -74.67 -2.29
N PRO A 18 -22.74 -74.30 -1.02
CA PRO A 18 -23.52 -73.27 -0.38
C PRO A 18 -23.34 -71.99 -1.19
N LYS A 19 -24.45 -71.45 -1.69
CA LYS A 19 -24.48 -70.13 -2.33
C LYS A 19 -23.91 -69.14 -1.32
N LEU A 20 -22.75 -68.53 -1.61
CA LEU A 20 -22.32 -67.35 -0.88
C LEU A 20 -23.47 -66.34 -0.92
N ARG A 21 -23.93 -65.96 0.27
CA ARG A 21 -25.02 -65.02 0.48
C ARG A 21 -24.57 -63.66 -0.05
N LYS A 22 -25.32 -63.08 -1.01
CA LYS A 22 -25.09 -61.71 -1.51
C LYS A 22 -24.94 -60.68 -0.38
N THR A 23 -25.58 -60.92 0.76
CA THR A 23 -25.53 -60.06 1.95
C THR A 23 -24.12 -59.87 2.51
N ASP A 24 -23.21 -60.84 2.37
CA ASP A 24 -21.87 -60.72 2.97
C ASP A 24 -20.93 -59.81 2.14
N CYS A 25 -21.18 -59.69 0.84
CA CYS A 25 -20.44 -58.77 -0.04
C CYS A 25 -20.97 -57.34 0.08
N ASP A 26 -22.29 -57.16 0.14
CA ASP A 26 -22.94 -55.84 0.24
C ASP A 26 -22.62 -55.18 1.60
N GLU A 27 -22.64 -55.94 2.72
CA GLU A 27 -22.22 -55.43 4.03
C GLU A 27 -20.72 -55.05 4.06
N CYS A 28 -19.87 -55.76 3.31
CA CYS A 28 -18.45 -55.44 3.21
C CYS A 28 -18.20 -54.17 2.38
N GLU A 29 -18.98 -53.92 1.33
CA GLU A 29 -18.91 -52.69 0.54
C GLU A 29 -19.48 -51.49 1.29
N GLU A 30 -20.58 -51.64 2.02
CA GLU A 30 -21.13 -50.58 2.89
C GLU A 30 -20.16 -50.19 4.00
N ARG A 31 -19.50 -51.16 4.65
CA ARG A 31 -18.46 -50.87 5.66
C ARG A 31 -17.25 -50.14 5.07
N LYS A 32 -16.79 -50.53 3.88
CA LYS A 32 -15.69 -49.84 3.19
C LYS A 32 -16.07 -48.43 2.74
N SER A 33 -17.32 -48.24 2.29
CA SER A 33 -17.88 -46.93 1.93
C SER A 33 -17.96 -46.01 3.16
N ALA A 34 -18.48 -46.52 4.28
CA ALA A 34 -18.54 -45.78 5.54
C ALA A 34 -17.16 -45.43 6.10
N GLU A 35 -16.17 -46.34 5.99
CA GLU A 35 -14.78 -46.07 6.41
C GLU A 35 -14.11 -45.01 5.50
N HIS A 36 -14.40 -45.05 4.20
CA HIS A 36 -13.90 -44.08 3.23
C HIS A 36 -14.51 -42.69 3.46
N ASP A 37 -15.80 -42.61 3.75
CA ASP A 37 -16.47 -41.35 4.07
C ASP A 37 -16.07 -40.79 5.43
N HIS A 38 -15.79 -41.65 6.42
CA HIS A 38 -15.18 -41.23 7.69
C HIS A 38 -13.77 -40.65 7.49
N LYS A 39 -12.94 -41.27 6.64
CA LYS A 39 -11.61 -40.75 6.29
C LYS A 39 -11.69 -39.41 5.53
N LYS A 40 -12.68 -39.23 4.65
CA LYS A 40 -12.94 -37.93 3.99
C LYS A 40 -13.38 -36.86 4.98
N PHE A 41 -14.27 -37.21 5.91
CA PHE A 41 -14.76 -36.29 6.95
C PHE A 41 -13.64 -35.84 7.89
N LEU A 42 -12.77 -36.76 8.34
CA LEU A 42 -11.59 -36.42 9.14
C LEU A 42 -10.60 -35.53 8.37
N LYS A 43 -10.36 -35.80 7.09
CA LYS A 43 -9.54 -34.91 6.24
C LYS A 43 -10.16 -33.53 6.08
N PHE A 44 -11.50 -33.45 5.98
CA PHE A 44 -12.22 -32.19 5.91
C PHE A 44 -12.09 -31.39 7.21
N ILE A 45 -12.32 -32.01 8.37
CA ILE A 45 -12.13 -31.37 9.68
C ILE A 45 -10.70 -30.88 9.83
N TRP A 46 -9.70 -31.70 9.49
CA TRP A 46 -8.30 -31.30 9.60
C TRP A 46 -7.98 -30.08 8.73
N ARG A 47 -8.51 -30.03 7.49
CA ARG A 47 -8.38 -28.86 6.61
C ARG A 47 -9.09 -27.62 7.16
N LEU A 48 -10.28 -27.79 7.72
CA LEU A 48 -11.05 -26.71 8.34
C LEU A 48 -10.30 -26.13 9.56
N THR A 49 -9.75 -26.99 10.42
CA THR A 49 -8.95 -26.57 11.58
C THR A 49 -7.70 -25.82 11.15
N MET A 50 -6.98 -26.32 10.14
CA MET A 50 -5.80 -25.61 9.60
C MET A 50 -6.17 -24.26 8.99
N PHE A 51 -7.32 -24.16 8.32
CA PHE A 51 -7.83 -22.89 7.79
C PHE A 51 -8.16 -21.89 8.90
N ILE A 52 -8.83 -22.33 9.98
CA ILE A 52 -9.14 -21.47 11.14
C ILE A 52 -7.85 -20.98 11.82
N ILE A 53 -6.85 -21.85 11.96
CA ILE A 53 -5.54 -21.47 12.50
C ILE A 53 -4.88 -20.41 11.61
N GLN A 54 -4.85 -20.61 10.29
CA GLN A 54 -4.30 -19.63 9.34
C GLN A 54 -5.05 -18.28 9.43
N LEU A 55 -6.37 -18.31 9.50
CA LEU A 55 -7.19 -17.10 9.64
C LEU A 55 -6.87 -16.36 10.94
N THR A 56 -6.67 -17.09 12.03
CA THR A 56 -6.31 -16.51 13.34
C THR A 56 -4.93 -15.87 13.30
N VAL A 57 -3.95 -16.49 12.63
CA VAL A 57 -2.61 -15.93 12.44
C VAL A 57 -2.66 -14.67 11.58
N VAL A 58 -3.37 -14.70 10.46
CA VAL A 58 -3.52 -13.52 9.57
C VAL A 58 -4.24 -12.39 10.29
N TYR A 59 -5.32 -12.69 11.01
CA TYR A 59 -6.06 -11.71 11.79
C TYR A 59 -5.20 -11.12 12.91
N GLY A 60 -4.46 -11.96 13.63
CA GLY A 60 -3.50 -11.51 14.64
C GLY A 60 -2.45 -10.59 14.05
N MET A 61 -1.83 -10.96 12.93
CA MET A 61 -0.87 -10.10 12.24
C MET A 61 -1.51 -8.78 11.84
N LEU A 62 -2.67 -8.77 11.18
CA LEU A 62 -3.34 -7.54 10.74
C LEU A 62 -3.75 -6.65 11.91
N TYR A 63 -4.28 -7.23 12.99
CA TYR A 63 -4.72 -6.48 14.16
C TYR A 63 -3.53 -5.85 14.90
N TYR A 64 -2.46 -6.61 15.15
CA TYR A 64 -1.30 -6.09 15.88
C TYR A 64 -0.41 -5.18 15.03
N SER A 65 -0.32 -5.39 13.71
CA SER A 65 0.52 -4.56 12.83
C SER A 65 -0.19 -3.32 12.28
N SER A 66 -1.49 -3.39 12.05
CA SER A 66 -2.24 -2.29 11.40
C SER A 66 -2.96 -1.37 12.38
N ASN A 67 -3.22 -1.82 13.61
CA ASN A 67 -4.05 -1.07 14.57
C ASN A 67 -3.21 -0.21 15.51
N ASP A 68 -2.41 0.70 14.95
CA ASP A 68 -1.84 1.78 15.76
C ASP A 68 -2.91 2.83 16.04
N SER A 69 -3.55 2.71 17.21
CA SER A 69 -4.58 3.65 17.69
C SER A 69 -4.13 5.11 17.73
N ASN A 70 -2.82 5.38 17.75
CA ASN A 70 -2.26 6.72 17.79
C ASN A 70 -1.87 7.26 16.41
N ALA A 71 -1.92 6.44 15.35
CA ALA A 71 -1.53 6.87 14.00
C ALA A 71 -2.38 8.05 13.49
N LEU A 72 -3.68 8.07 13.82
CA LEU A 72 -4.56 9.19 13.46
C LEU A 72 -4.15 10.50 14.15
N LYS A 73 -3.93 10.46 15.47
CA LYS A 73 -3.47 11.62 16.25
C LYS A 73 -2.10 12.10 15.80
N TYR A 74 -1.23 11.16 15.44
CA TYR A 74 0.08 11.48 14.89
C TYR A 74 -0.03 12.21 13.55
N ARG A 75 -0.92 11.74 12.66
CA ARG A 75 -1.21 12.42 11.37
C ARG A 75 -1.77 13.83 11.59
N GLU A 76 -2.70 13.99 12.52
CA GLU A 76 -3.27 15.29 12.89
C GLU A 76 -2.20 16.23 13.47
N GLY A 77 -1.34 15.72 14.35
CA GLY A 77 -0.21 16.48 14.90
C GLY A 77 0.77 16.96 13.83
N LEU A 78 1.08 16.12 12.83
CA LEU A 78 1.90 16.54 11.68
C LEU A 78 1.18 17.58 10.81
N ALA A 79 -0.11 17.39 10.53
CA ALA A 79 -0.89 18.33 9.73
C ALA A 79 -0.94 19.72 10.39
N SER A 80 -1.11 19.77 11.71
CA SER A 80 -1.05 21.01 12.49
C SER A 80 0.36 21.64 12.49
N LEU A 81 1.42 20.83 12.59
CA LEU A 81 2.81 21.31 12.58
C LEU A 81 3.14 22.08 11.29
N PHE A 82 2.77 21.52 10.13
CA PHE A 82 2.95 22.13 8.81
C PHE A 82 1.91 23.18 8.43
N ASN A 83 0.97 23.48 9.34
CA ASN A 83 -0.15 24.38 9.09
C ASN A 83 -0.96 24.00 7.83
N CYS A 84 -1.25 22.71 7.67
CA CYS A 84 -2.02 22.19 6.55
C CYS A 84 -3.53 22.23 6.79
N ASP A 85 -3.99 22.34 8.04
CA ASP A 85 -5.42 22.36 8.38
C ASP A 85 -5.98 23.79 8.26
N PRO A 86 -7.06 24.02 7.49
CA PRO A 86 -7.68 25.34 7.38
C PRO A 86 -8.21 25.87 8.72
N ASN A 87 -8.46 24.99 9.69
CA ASN A 87 -8.96 25.34 11.01
C ASN A 87 -7.83 25.49 12.05
N SER A 88 -6.59 25.10 11.75
CA SER A 88 -5.47 25.31 12.65
C SER A 88 -5.00 26.76 12.56
N GLN A 89 -5.56 27.63 13.40
CA GLN A 89 -5.01 28.97 13.58
C GLN A 89 -3.74 28.89 14.44
N LYS A 90 -2.57 28.71 13.79
CA LYS A 90 -1.31 29.11 14.41
C LYS A 90 -1.33 30.64 14.54
N LEU A 91 -1.24 31.16 15.77
CA LEU A 91 -1.32 32.60 16.07
C LEU A 91 -0.25 33.43 15.32
N GLU A 92 0.84 32.79 14.88
CA GLU A 92 1.98 33.41 14.19
C GLU A 92 2.06 33.08 12.69
N SER A 93 1.18 32.21 12.17
CA SER A 93 1.18 31.84 10.76
C SER A 93 0.16 32.65 9.96
N PRO A 94 0.58 33.31 8.86
CA PRO A 94 -0.31 34.20 8.12
C PRO A 94 -1.38 33.46 7.29
N MET A 95 -1.15 32.19 6.93
CA MET A 95 -2.08 31.43 6.07
C MET A 95 -1.78 29.91 6.09
N PRO A 96 -2.80 29.04 6.21
CA PRO A 96 -2.60 27.60 6.07
C PRO A 96 -2.30 27.21 4.62
N PHE A 97 -1.55 26.11 4.43
CA PHE A 97 -1.10 25.65 3.11
C PHE A 97 -2.26 25.51 2.12
N LEU A 98 -3.40 24.99 2.56
CA LEU A 98 -4.58 24.77 1.71
C LEU A 98 -5.24 26.08 1.22
N ASN A 99 -4.90 27.23 1.81
CA ASN A 99 -5.45 28.52 1.43
C ASN A 99 -4.54 29.32 0.48
N ILE A 100 -3.38 28.79 0.09
CA ILE A 100 -2.44 29.43 -0.82
C ILE A 100 -3.10 29.63 -2.20
N LYS A 101 -3.18 30.89 -2.65
CA LYS A 101 -3.76 31.25 -3.96
C LYS A 101 -2.73 31.83 -4.92
N LYS A 102 -1.66 32.44 -4.40
CA LYS A 102 -0.60 33.05 -5.22
C LYS A 102 0.73 32.36 -4.99
N PRO A 103 1.63 32.36 -5.99
CA PRO A 103 3.00 31.86 -5.82
C PRO A 103 3.77 32.55 -4.69
N ALA A 104 3.52 33.84 -4.46
CA ALA A 104 4.15 34.58 -3.35
C ALA A 104 3.72 34.04 -1.97
N ASP A 105 2.44 33.70 -1.81
CA ASP A 105 1.90 33.15 -0.56
C ASP A 105 2.54 31.79 -0.24
N PHE A 106 2.82 30.98 -1.28
CA PHE A 106 3.55 29.73 -1.13
C PHE A 106 4.93 29.92 -0.52
N TRP A 107 5.70 30.90 -1.01
CA TRP A 107 7.04 31.16 -0.47
C TRP A 107 7.01 31.68 0.96
N ILE A 108 6.01 32.48 1.32
CA ILE A 108 5.80 32.94 2.70
C ILE A 108 5.52 31.75 3.62
N TRP A 109 4.61 30.86 3.24
CA TRP A 109 4.32 29.63 3.99
C TRP A 109 5.55 28.71 4.07
N ALA A 110 6.27 28.51 2.97
CA ALA A 110 7.43 27.63 2.93
C ALA A 110 8.55 28.12 3.87
N GLN A 111 8.74 29.45 3.95
CA GLN A 111 9.75 30.04 4.82
C GLN A 111 9.34 30.05 6.29
N LYS A 112 8.06 30.36 6.58
CA LYS A 112 7.60 30.55 7.98
C LYS A 112 7.13 29.27 8.64
N ASP A 113 6.41 28.42 7.92
CA ASP A 113 5.78 27.22 8.50
C ASP A 113 6.58 25.96 8.17
N LEU A 114 6.90 25.73 6.89
CA LEU A 114 7.59 24.50 6.48
C LEU A 114 9.03 24.43 7.01
N ALA A 115 9.80 25.51 6.86
CA ALA A 115 11.18 25.54 7.35
C ALA A 115 11.24 25.42 8.88
N ASP A 116 10.38 26.15 9.61
CA ASP A 116 10.31 26.08 11.07
C ASP A 116 9.88 24.69 11.56
N ALA A 117 8.85 24.11 10.93
CA ALA A 117 8.41 22.74 11.23
C ALA A 117 9.52 21.69 11.05
N ILE A 118 10.35 21.84 10.01
CA ILE A 118 11.47 20.91 9.74
C ILE A 118 12.65 21.14 10.67
N LEU A 119 12.92 22.40 11.04
CA LEU A 119 14.06 22.78 11.86
C LEU A 119 13.78 22.73 13.36
N ALA A 120 12.53 22.51 13.77
CA ALA A 120 12.08 22.53 15.15
C ALA A 120 13.08 21.80 16.09
N SER A 121 13.70 22.62 16.93
CA SER A 121 14.62 22.17 17.97
C SER A 121 13.82 21.77 19.22
N HIS A 122 14.36 20.82 19.97
CA HIS A 122 13.83 20.36 21.25
C HIS A 122 13.42 21.53 22.15
N SER A 123 12.29 21.45 22.85
CA SER A 123 11.79 22.57 23.69
C SER A 123 12.71 22.94 24.87
N HIS A 124 13.82 22.21 25.08
CA HIS A 124 14.82 22.51 26.10
C HIS A 124 16.08 23.24 25.58
N GLY A 125 16.06 23.79 24.36
CA GLY A 125 17.07 24.76 23.91
C GLY A 125 18.50 24.21 23.76
N LYS A 126 18.67 22.89 23.80
CA LYS A 126 19.94 22.21 23.51
C LYS A 126 19.71 21.19 22.38
N PRO A 127 20.46 21.27 21.27
CA PRO A 127 20.41 20.22 20.27
C PRO A 127 20.88 18.90 20.89
N THR A 128 20.08 17.85 20.80
CA THR A 128 20.52 16.49 21.14
C THR A 128 21.76 16.19 20.30
N PHE A 129 22.89 15.91 20.96
CA PHE A 129 24.19 15.70 20.32
C PHE A 129 24.08 14.94 18.99
N ASN A 130 24.56 15.57 17.91
CA ASN A 130 24.65 15.02 16.55
C ASN A 130 23.34 14.73 15.78
N LEU A 131 22.15 15.13 16.27
CA LEU A 131 20.88 14.88 15.58
C LEU A 131 20.25 16.22 15.13
N LYS A 132 20.24 16.45 13.81
CA LYS A 132 20.01 17.78 13.21
C LYS A 132 18.55 18.23 13.02
N ALA A 133 17.52 17.45 13.34
CA ALA A 133 16.12 17.91 13.29
C ALA A 133 15.13 16.88 13.86
N TYR A 134 14.23 17.32 14.74
CA TYR A 134 13.10 16.53 15.23
C TYR A 134 11.79 17.20 14.81
N PHE A 135 10.87 16.42 14.26
CA PHE A 135 9.50 16.87 14.07
C PHE A 135 8.76 16.64 15.39
N ASN A 136 8.26 17.70 16.01
CA ASN A 136 7.42 17.64 17.20
C ASN A 136 8.06 16.89 18.40
N ASP A 137 8.83 17.65 19.18
CA ASP A 137 9.42 17.36 20.50
C ASP A 137 9.37 15.88 20.98
N LYS A 138 10.23 15.04 20.37
CA LYS A 138 10.67 13.66 20.78
C LYS A 138 10.14 12.47 19.98
N ASN A 139 9.07 12.59 19.18
CA ASN A 139 8.46 11.38 18.57
C ASN A 139 8.91 11.09 17.13
N SER A 140 9.33 12.11 16.38
CA SER A 140 9.68 11.94 14.96
C SER A 140 11.00 12.58 14.60
N ARG A 141 11.81 11.86 13.84
CA ARG A 141 13.12 12.32 13.38
C ARG A 141 13.01 12.73 11.92
N SER A 142 13.59 13.88 11.58
CA SER A 142 13.81 14.21 10.18
C SER A 142 14.91 13.30 9.63
N MET A 143 14.62 12.65 8.51
CA MET A 143 15.57 11.77 7.83
C MET A 143 16.03 12.44 6.54
N GLY A 144 17.35 12.66 6.43
CA GLY A 144 17.97 13.23 5.25
C GLY A 144 17.66 14.71 5.08
N VAL A 145 17.37 15.11 3.84
CA VAL A 145 17.11 16.50 3.44
C VAL A 145 15.82 16.57 2.62
N GLY A 146 15.06 17.64 2.78
CA GLY A 146 13.92 17.92 1.92
C GLY A 146 14.36 18.23 0.49
N ILE A 147 13.63 17.71 -0.49
CA ILE A 147 13.90 17.96 -1.91
C ILE A 147 12.70 18.68 -2.50
N VAL A 148 12.91 19.90 -2.99
CA VAL A 148 11.90 20.62 -3.79
C VAL A 148 12.07 20.19 -5.25
N ARG A 149 10.96 19.82 -5.89
CA ARG A 149 10.90 19.50 -7.32
C ARG A 149 9.91 20.43 -8.01
N GLN A 150 10.25 20.85 -9.22
CA GLN A 150 9.42 21.72 -10.04
C GLN A 150 9.24 21.09 -11.42
N ILE A 151 8.02 21.14 -11.94
CA ILE A 151 7.70 20.81 -13.33
C ILE A 151 7.39 22.12 -14.04
N ARG A 152 7.85 22.25 -15.27
CA ARG A 152 7.61 23.43 -16.12
C ARG A 152 7.00 22.97 -17.43
N SER A 153 6.10 23.79 -17.96
CA SER A 153 5.62 23.67 -19.32
C SER A 153 6.50 24.47 -20.26
N LEU A 154 6.64 24.02 -21.51
CA LEU A 154 7.21 24.86 -22.56
C LEU A 154 6.39 26.14 -22.66
N ASN A 155 7.08 27.29 -22.67
CA ASN A 155 6.47 28.55 -23.08
C ASN A 155 6.20 28.51 -24.58
N LEU A 156 5.18 27.77 -24.98
CA LEU A 156 4.55 27.94 -26.28
C LEU A 156 3.76 29.24 -26.19
N TYR A 157 4.46 30.35 -26.36
CA TYR A 157 3.85 31.64 -26.60
C TYR A 157 3.07 31.57 -27.90
N LYS A 158 1.84 31.06 -27.83
CA LYS A 158 0.91 31.13 -28.95
C LYS A 158 0.42 32.56 -29.01
N LYS A 159 0.41 33.14 -30.21
CA LYS A 159 -0.24 34.42 -30.46
C LYS A 159 -1.71 34.23 -30.08
N CYS A 160 -2.16 34.95 -29.06
CA CYS A 160 -3.56 34.90 -28.67
C CYS A 160 -4.43 35.33 -29.85
N GLU A 161 -5.58 34.69 -30.03
CA GLU A 161 -6.60 35.19 -30.98
C GLU A 161 -7.21 36.52 -30.48
N SER A 162 -7.05 36.83 -29.20
CA SER A 162 -7.44 38.11 -28.60
C SER A 162 -6.43 39.22 -28.91
N LYS A 163 -6.94 40.39 -29.32
CA LYS A 163 -6.14 41.60 -29.57
C LYS A 163 -5.56 42.24 -28.29
N ASN A 164 -6.05 41.85 -27.11
CA ASN A 164 -5.67 42.46 -25.82
C ASN A 164 -4.51 41.74 -25.13
N PHE A 165 -4.14 40.55 -25.59
CA PHE A 165 -3.04 39.77 -25.02
C PHE A 165 -2.06 39.41 -26.11
N THR A 166 -0.79 39.75 -25.92
CA THR A 166 0.26 39.46 -26.91
C THR A 166 0.63 37.98 -26.91
N TYR A 167 0.50 37.32 -25.75
CA TYR A 167 0.96 35.95 -25.53
C TYR A 167 0.00 35.18 -24.63
N CYS A 168 -0.30 33.95 -25.05
CA CYS A 168 -1.12 33.01 -24.30
C CYS A 168 -0.25 31.83 -23.87
N ILE A 169 -0.39 31.41 -22.61
CA ILE A 169 0.24 30.20 -22.09
C ILE A 169 -0.77 29.07 -22.26
N ASP A 170 -0.40 28.04 -23.00
CA ASP A 170 -1.17 26.80 -23.07
C ASP A 170 -0.82 25.94 -21.83
N LEU A 171 -1.78 25.75 -20.94
CA LEU A 171 -1.59 24.91 -19.74
C LEU A 171 -1.55 23.40 -20.08
N ASN A 172 -1.96 23.03 -21.29
CA ASN A 172 -1.77 21.69 -21.84
C ASN A 172 -0.43 21.55 -22.59
N ALA A 173 0.42 22.57 -22.53
CA ALA A 173 1.72 22.52 -23.18
C ALA A 173 2.57 21.37 -22.62
N LEU A 174 3.31 20.76 -23.54
CA LEU A 174 4.28 19.70 -23.25
C LEU A 174 5.24 20.17 -22.15
N GLU A 175 5.67 19.22 -21.32
CA GLU A 175 6.72 19.42 -20.33
C GLU A 175 7.97 20.01 -21.00
N ASP A 176 8.55 21.03 -20.38
CA ASP A 176 9.80 21.62 -20.83
C ASP A 176 10.97 20.68 -20.51
N THR A 177 11.45 19.99 -21.54
CA THR A 177 12.59 19.07 -21.46
C THR A 177 13.93 19.73 -21.81
N THR A 178 13.99 21.06 -21.86
CA THR A 178 15.24 21.80 -22.13
C THR A 178 16.30 21.43 -21.09
N SER A 179 17.51 21.10 -21.54
CA SER A 179 18.53 20.46 -20.70
C SER A 179 18.94 21.27 -19.47
N ALA A 180 19.13 22.58 -19.62
CA ALA A 180 19.44 23.47 -18.52
C ALA A 180 19.17 24.95 -18.85
N TYR A 181 18.92 25.73 -17.80
CA TYR A 181 18.80 27.18 -17.87
C TYR A 181 19.80 27.88 -16.95
N SER A 182 20.09 29.15 -17.26
CA SER A 182 20.72 30.06 -16.32
C SER A 182 19.80 30.38 -15.15
N ASN A 183 20.38 30.97 -14.10
CA ASN A 183 19.62 31.45 -12.95
C ASN A 183 18.45 32.35 -13.40
N GLY A 184 17.30 32.17 -12.76
CA GLY A 184 16.06 32.87 -13.14
C GLY A 184 15.31 32.32 -14.36
N TRP A 185 15.76 31.20 -14.94
CA TRP A 185 15.15 30.60 -16.13
C TRP A 185 15.22 31.47 -17.40
N GLU A 186 16.24 32.34 -17.49
CA GLU A 186 16.34 33.35 -18.54
C GLU A 186 16.91 32.80 -19.86
N ASN A 187 18.08 32.16 -19.80
CA ASN A 187 18.81 31.73 -21.00
C ASN A 187 19.09 30.23 -20.96
N VAL A 188 19.04 29.57 -22.12
CA VAL A 188 19.46 28.17 -22.25
C VAL A 188 20.99 28.12 -22.24
N ILE A 189 21.54 27.35 -21.34
CA ILE A 189 23.00 27.20 -21.16
C ILE A 189 23.38 25.72 -21.13
N ASN A 190 24.69 25.45 -21.16
CA ASN A 190 25.18 24.10 -21.00
C ASN A 190 24.95 23.59 -19.57
N SER A 191 24.55 22.33 -19.41
CA SER A 191 24.25 21.73 -18.11
C SER A 191 25.47 21.67 -17.16
N SER A 192 26.69 21.74 -17.68
CA SER A 192 27.91 21.83 -16.87
C SER A 192 28.10 23.18 -16.17
N GLU A 193 27.44 24.22 -16.68
CA GLU A 193 27.54 25.61 -16.19
C GLU A 193 26.32 26.02 -15.36
N ALA A 194 25.25 25.22 -15.40
CA ALA A 194 24.02 25.48 -14.69
C ALA A 194 24.07 25.01 -13.23
N GLU A 195 23.43 25.78 -12.35
CA GLU A 195 23.18 25.33 -10.99
C GLU A 195 22.21 24.13 -10.97
N TYR A 196 22.36 23.26 -9.97
CA TYR A 196 21.62 22.00 -9.87
C TYR A 196 20.09 22.16 -9.96
N ALA A 197 19.55 23.28 -9.47
CA ALA A 197 18.12 23.58 -9.49
C ALA A 197 17.57 23.88 -10.91
N TYR A 198 18.43 24.23 -11.86
CA TYR A 198 18.05 24.64 -13.21
C TYR A 198 18.37 23.58 -14.28
N ILE A 199 18.85 22.41 -13.86
CA ILE A 199 19.13 21.27 -14.75
C ILE A 199 17.91 20.36 -14.83
N TYR A 200 17.44 20.10 -16.04
CA TYR A 200 16.34 19.17 -16.27
C TYR A 200 16.78 17.72 -16.04
N ARG A 201 15.94 16.94 -15.36
CA ARG A 201 16.15 15.50 -15.16
C ARG A 201 14.91 14.73 -15.56
N ARG A 202 15.11 13.76 -16.45
CA ARG A 202 14.07 12.82 -16.84
C ARG A 202 13.65 11.96 -15.64
N PRO A 203 12.39 11.48 -15.60
CA PRO A 203 11.92 10.58 -14.56
C PRO A 203 12.81 9.34 -14.35
N LYS A 204 13.37 8.75 -15.42
CA LYS A 204 14.30 7.61 -15.31
C LYS A 204 15.61 7.92 -14.57
N GLY A 205 16.03 9.19 -14.55
CA GLY A 205 17.20 9.65 -13.82
C GLY A 205 16.90 10.03 -12.37
N LEU A 206 15.63 9.94 -11.96
CA LEU A 206 15.17 10.17 -10.59
C LEU A 206 14.63 8.85 -10.04
N ASN A 207 15.03 8.47 -8.83
CA ASN A 207 14.45 7.30 -8.15
C ASN A 207 13.04 7.64 -7.61
N GLY A 208 12.09 7.94 -8.50
CA GLY A 208 10.71 8.27 -8.16
C GLY A 208 9.73 7.87 -9.26
N MET A 209 8.54 7.42 -8.87
CA MET A 209 7.46 7.04 -9.79
C MET A 209 6.60 8.27 -10.12
N HIS A 210 6.03 8.34 -11.33
CA HIS A 210 5.05 9.39 -11.65
C HIS A 210 3.84 9.26 -10.71
N SER A 211 3.51 10.35 -10.02
CA SER A 211 2.25 10.47 -9.30
C SER A 211 1.15 10.74 -10.31
N HIS A 212 0.51 9.69 -10.84
CA HIS A 212 -0.74 9.86 -11.56
C HIS A 212 -1.79 10.37 -10.57
N ARG A 213 -2.35 11.55 -10.83
CA ARG A 213 -3.57 12.01 -10.19
C ARG A 213 -4.66 11.08 -10.68
N THR A 214 -5.09 10.13 -9.86
CA THR A 214 -6.39 9.49 -10.08
C THR A 214 -7.41 10.58 -9.85
N GLU A 215 -8.01 11.09 -10.93
CA GLU A 215 -9.28 11.79 -10.86
C GLU A 215 -10.27 10.82 -10.22
N SER A 216 -10.52 11.03 -8.92
CA SER A 216 -11.66 10.47 -8.25
C SER A 216 -12.86 11.35 -8.64
N ASP A 217 -13.63 10.87 -9.60
CA ASP A 217 -15.05 11.22 -9.73
C ASP A 217 -15.83 10.71 -8.51
#